data_AF-A0A918I2E6-F1
#
_entry.id   AF-A0A918I2E6-F1
#
_cell.length_a   1.000
_cell.length_b   1.000
_cell.length_c   1.000
_cell.angle_alpha   90.00
_cell.angle_beta   90.00
_cell.angle_gamma   90.00
#
_symmetry.space_group_name_H-M   'P 1'
#
loop_
_entity.id
_entity.type
_entity.pdbx_description
1 polymer ?
#
loop_
_entity_poly.entity_id
_entity_poly.type
_entity_poly.pdbx_seq_one_letter_code
_entity_poly.pdbx_strand_id
1 'polypeptide(L)'
;MILYVRFRLEPMYESLLPHLVALLGEFTPVVEAAPPDAALADVRGAARYFGRGPAELAAVIRVRALARYGVDCVIGAGPNPMLARMAARDTVPGTTLVVDDPESFLRDKPVAALDGVGPATARTLCAYGLDSVGRVAAAPLAVLQRIVGARAGRELWERARGTDRTAVVANAASRSVAAERAFDRDELDRDRHRRALLSLAGELGARMRGEEQVCRSLTLTVRYADRSATTRTRTLREPSAHSAALAETAYALHEALGLQRARVRGIGLRAEGLMPAEKAAHQLSLDPGDDKARRIEAVADRARAKFGPGAIVPGSLAA
;
A
#
# COMPACT_ATOMS: atom_id res chain seq x y z
N MET A 1 -23.96 -2.35 -1.63
CA MET A 1 -23.06 -1.39 -0.99
C MET A 1 -21.71 -2.05 -0.81
N ILE A 2 -20.64 -1.30 -1.08
CA ILE A 2 -19.25 -1.64 -0.81
C ILE A 2 -18.80 -0.84 0.40
N LEU A 3 -18.08 -1.47 1.33
CA LEU A 3 -17.37 -0.79 2.41
C LEU A 3 -15.90 -0.66 2.03
N TYR A 4 -15.32 0.52 2.24
CA TYR A 4 -13.88 0.71 2.32
C TYR A 4 -13.53 0.97 3.78
N VAL A 5 -12.73 0.08 4.35
CA VAL A 5 -12.30 0.12 5.75
C VAL A 5 -10.82 0.46 5.77
N ARG A 6 -10.47 1.62 6.32
CA ARG A 6 -9.08 2.01 6.58
C ARG A 6 -8.80 1.84 8.07
N PHE A 7 -7.93 0.91 8.40
CA PHE A 7 -7.47 0.60 9.74
C PHE A 7 -6.41 1.61 10.16
N ARG A 8 -6.49 2.12 11.39
CA ARG A 8 -5.45 2.99 11.94
C ARG A 8 -4.30 2.15 12.49
N LEU A 9 -3.48 1.63 11.59
CA LEU A 9 -2.29 0.89 11.94
C LEU A 9 -1.12 1.85 12.15
N GLU A 10 -0.38 1.67 13.25
CA GLU A 10 0.98 2.21 13.32
C GLU A 10 1.90 1.33 12.44
N PRO A 11 3.01 1.85 11.89
CA PRO A 11 3.89 1.09 11.00
C PRO A 11 4.36 -0.26 11.56
N MET A 12 4.50 -0.38 12.88
CA MET A 12 4.86 -1.62 13.57
C MET A 12 3.77 -2.71 13.52
N TYR A 13 2.53 -2.33 13.23
CA TYR A 13 1.35 -3.22 13.22
C TYR A 13 0.85 -3.58 11.82
N GLU A 14 1.62 -3.36 10.75
CA GLU A 14 1.25 -3.83 9.39
C GLU A 14 0.98 -5.35 9.34
N SER A 15 1.57 -6.13 10.25
CA SER A 15 1.31 -7.57 10.42
C SER A 15 -0.11 -7.91 10.89
N LEU A 16 -0.87 -6.93 11.38
CA LEU A 16 -2.28 -7.11 11.78
C LEU A 16 -3.24 -7.05 10.59
N LEU A 17 -2.84 -6.49 9.43
CA LEU A 17 -3.75 -6.36 8.28
C LEU A 17 -4.38 -7.70 7.86
N PRO A 18 -3.65 -8.84 7.77
CA PRO A 18 -4.27 -10.12 7.47
C PRO A 18 -5.34 -10.56 8.47
N HIS A 19 -5.16 -10.26 9.76
CA HIS A 19 -6.13 -10.59 10.81
C HIS A 19 -7.37 -9.70 10.73
N LEU A 20 -7.18 -8.42 10.40
CA LEU A 20 -8.26 -7.45 10.20
C LEU A 20 -9.05 -7.73 8.90
N VAL A 21 -8.38 -8.18 7.85
CA VAL A 21 -9.03 -8.65 6.62
C VAL A 21 -9.80 -9.95 6.90
N ALA A 22 -9.25 -10.87 7.68
CA ALA A 22 -9.97 -12.08 8.11
C ALA A 22 -11.22 -11.75 8.95
N LEU A 23 -11.17 -10.70 9.80
CA LEU A 23 -12.34 -10.20 10.51
C LEU A 23 -13.45 -9.74 9.55
N LEU A 24 -13.11 -9.07 8.45
CA LEU A 24 -14.10 -8.70 7.42
C LEU A 24 -14.70 -9.94 6.74
N GLY A 25 -13.89 -11.00 6.59
CA GLY A 25 -14.29 -12.31 6.09
C GLY A 25 -15.40 -12.98 6.92
N GLU A 26 -15.56 -12.62 8.20
CA GLU A 26 -16.67 -13.09 9.05
C GLU A 26 -18.03 -12.52 8.60
N PHE A 27 -18.04 -11.43 7.84
CA PHE A 27 -19.26 -10.76 7.38
C PHE A 27 -19.56 -11.03 5.91
N THR A 28 -18.52 -11.09 5.06
CA THR A 28 -18.67 -11.34 3.62
C THR A 28 -17.48 -12.11 3.09
N PRO A 29 -17.68 -13.07 2.15
CA PRO A 29 -16.58 -13.76 1.49
C PRO A 29 -15.87 -12.88 0.45
N VAL A 30 -16.47 -11.74 0.06
CA VAL A 30 -15.94 -10.85 -0.99
C VAL A 30 -15.19 -9.69 -0.33
N VAL A 31 -13.94 -9.96 0.05
CA VAL A 31 -13.04 -8.99 0.68
C VAL A 31 -11.76 -8.88 -0.15
N GLU A 32 -11.41 -7.65 -0.51
CA GLU A 32 -10.15 -7.31 -1.18
C GLU A 32 -9.28 -6.52 -0.20
N ALA A 33 -8.15 -7.08 0.21
CA ALA A 33 -7.13 -6.36 0.93
C ALA A 33 -6.53 -5.25 0.06
N ALA A 34 -6.37 -4.07 0.66
CA ALA A 34 -5.75 -2.90 0.06
C ALA A 34 -4.62 -2.40 0.99
N PRO A 35 -3.43 -3.05 0.96
CA PRO A 35 -2.29 -2.63 1.76
C PRO A 35 -1.94 -1.15 1.54
N PRO A 36 -1.37 -0.46 2.53
CA PRO A 36 -0.79 -1.03 3.76
C PRO A 36 -1.79 -1.23 4.90
N ASP A 37 -2.93 -0.57 4.87
CA ASP A 37 -3.78 -0.38 6.05
C ASP A 37 -5.29 -0.44 5.74
N ALA A 38 -5.70 -0.92 4.57
CA ALA A 38 -7.10 -0.88 4.19
C ALA A 38 -7.60 -2.19 3.56
N ALA A 39 -8.92 -2.27 3.42
CA ALA A 39 -9.60 -3.32 2.68
C ALA A 39 -10.95 -2.83 2.13
N LEU A 40 -11.38 -3.43 1.03
CA LEU A 40 -12.71 -3.32 0.48
C LEU A 40 -13.51 -4.57 0.84
N ALA A 41 -14.78 -4.40 1.18
CA ALA A 41 -15.70 -5.51 1.45
C ALA A 41 -17.03 -5.26 0.73
N ASP A 42 -17.46 -6.22 -0.08
CA ASP A 42 -18.80 -6.18 -0.67
C ASP A 42 -19.81 -6.76 0.32
N VAL A 43 -20.61 -5.89 0.91
CA VAL A 43 -21.60 -6.25 1.94
C VAL A 43 -23.01 -6.40 1.39
N ARG A 44 -23.21 -6.47 0.07
CA ARG A 44 -24.55 -6.68 -0.53
C ARG A 44 -25.23 -7.94 0.00
N GLY A 45 -24.51 -9.06 0.00
CA GLY A 45 -25.01 -10.33 0.55
C GLY A 45 -25.15 -10.29 2.07
N ALA A 46 -24.15 -9.70 2.75
CA ALA A 46 -24.12 -9.59 4.21
C ALA A 46 -25.30 -8.79 4.76
N ALA A 47 -25.64 -7.65 4.15
CA ALA A 47 -26.76 -6.81 4.57
C ALA A 47 -28.09 -7.59 4.58
N ARG A 48 -28.31 -8.43 3.56
CA ARG A 48 -29.48 -9.31 3.47
C ARG A 48 -29.44 -10.42 4.52
N TYR A 49 -28.30 -11.07 4.72
CA TYR A 49 -28.14 -12.17 5.67
C TYR A 49 -28.33 -11.73 7.12
N PHE A 50 -27.70 -10.62 7.51
CA PHE A 50 -27.78 -10.08 8.88
C PHE A 50 -29.02 -9.24 9.14
N GLY A 51 -29.78 -8.86 8.09
CA GLY A 51 -30.92 -7.95 8.21
C GLY A 51 -30.52 -6.55 8.68
N ARG A 52 -29.32 -6.09 8.32
CA ARG A 52 -28.72 -4.82 8.78
C ARG A 52 -28.25 -3.95 7.63
N GLY A 53 -28.41 -2.64 7.79
CA GLY A 53 -27.90 -1.68 6.83
C GLY A 53 -26.36 -1.61 6.80
N PRO A 54 -25.76 -1.06 5.74
CA PRO A 54 -24.31 -0.91 5.62
C PRO A 54 -23.67 -0.14 6.79
N ALA A 55 -24.34 0.90 7.29
CA ALA A 55 -23.87 1.70 8.43
C ALA A 55 -23.78 0.87 9.72
N GLU A 56 -24.77 0.02 9.97
CA GLU A 56 -24.78 -0.85 11.15
C GLU A 56 -23.71 -1.93 11.05
N LEU A 57 -23.55 -2.57 9.88
CA LEU A 57 -22.49 -3.53 9.65
C LEU A 57 -21.11 -2.90 9.86
N ALA A 58 -20.89 -1.69 9.34
CA ALA A 58 -19.68 -0.92 9.55
C ALA A 58 -19.43 -0.63 11.05
N ALA A 59 -20.48 -0.29 11.82
CA ALA A 59 -20.37 -0.09 13.26
C ALA A 59 -19.94 -1.36 14.00
N VAL A 60 -20.54 -2.51 13.65
CA VAL A 60 -20.16 -3.81 14.24
C VAL A 60 -18.70 -4.17 13.90
N ILE A 61 -18.29 -3.98 12.64
CA ILE A 61 -16.91 -4.22 12.20
C ILE A 61 -15.94 -3.38 13.02
N ARG A 62 -16.21 -2.08 13.18
CA ARG A 62 -15.38 -1.17 13.97
C ARG A 62 -15.27 -1.61 15.42
N VAL A 63 -16.40 -1.93 16.07
CA VAL A 63 -16.40 -2.40 17.47
C VAL A 63 -15.58 -3.68 17.62
N ARG A 64 -15.69 -4.63 16.67
CA ARG A 64 -14.90 -5.87 16.72
C ARG A 64 -13.41 -5.64 16.48
N ALA A 65 -13.05 -4.76 15.54
CA ALA A 65 -11.66 -4.41 15.27
C ALA A 65 -11.00 -3.78 16.51
N LEU A 66 -11.72 -2.84 17.16
CA LEU A 66 -11.26 -2.20 18.37
C LEU A 66 -11.16 -3.19 19.54
N ALA A 67 -12.19 -4.01 19.77
CA ALA A 67 -12.23 -4.94 20.91
C ALA A 67 -11.22 -6.09 20.80
N ARG A 68 -10.99 -6.63 19.59
CA ARG A 68 -10.11 -7.80 19.40
C ARG A 68 -8.66 -7.43 19.16
N TYR A 69 -8.41 -6.30 18.48
CA TYR A 69 -7.07 -5.93 18.01
C TYR A 69 -6.61 -4.56 18.52
N GLY A 70 -7.44 -3.81 19.23
CA GLY A 70 -7.10 -2.45 19.67
C GLY A 70 -7.00 -1.44 18.52
N VAL A 71 -7.55 -1.76 17.34
CA VAL A 71 -7.43 -0.95 16.13
C VAL A 71 -8.73 -0.22 15.83
N ASP A 72 -8.67 1.11 15.79
CA ASP A 72 -9.78 1.94 15.31
C ASP A 72 -9.78 2.03 13.77
N CYS A 73 -10.95 2.34 13.20
CA CYS A 73 -11.18 2.32 11.77
C CYS A 73 -11.88 3.59 11.29
N VAL A 74 -11.53 4.03 10.08
CA VAL A 74 -12.33 4.96 9.27
C VAL A 74 -13.05 4.14 8.21
N ILE A 75 -14.38 4.22 8.14
CA ILE A 75 -15.18 3.42 7.21
C ILE A 75 -16.00 4.32 6.30
N GLY A 76 -15.83 4.17 4.99
CA GLY A 76 -16.70 4.76 3.98
C GLY A 76 -17.54 3.68 3.32
N ALA A 77 -18.79 3.99 3.01
CA ALA A 77 -19.69 3.09 2.29
C ALA A 77 -20.22 3.79 1.03
N GLY A 78 -20.28 3.07 -0.08
CA GLY A 78 -20.83 3.59 -1.33
C GLY A 78 -21.25 2.47 -2.30
N PRO A 79 -21.95 2.80 -3.39
CA PRO A 79 -22.47 1.77 -4.30
C PRO A 79 -21.36 1.08 -5.12
N ASN A 80 -20.15 1.64 -5.15
CA ASN A 80 -18.98 1.09 -5.81
C ASN A 80 -17.68 1.44 -5.05
N PRO A 81 -16.53 0.81 -5.38
CA PRO A 81 -15.26 1.03 -4.69
C PRO A 81 -14.78 2.48 -4.69
N MET A 82 -14.92 3.19 -5.81
CA MET A 82 -14.57 4.62 -5.93
C MET A 82 -15.28 5.46 -4.85
N LEU A 83 -16.61 5.37 -4.76
CA LEU A 83 -17.38 6.16 -3.81
C LEU A 83 -17.13 5.73 -2.36
N ALA A 84 -16.93 4.44 -2.09
CA ALA A 84 -16.58 3.98 -0.76
C ALA A 84 -15.22 4.55 -0.30
N ARG A 85 -14.21 4.59 -1.18
CA ARG A 85 -12.91 5.24 -0.91
C ARG A 85 -13.05 6.73 -0.67
N MET A 86 -13.83 7.43 -1.50
CA MET A 86 -14.06 8.87 -1.35
C MET A 86 -14.79 9.18 -0.05
N ALA A 87 -15.83 8.41 0.30
CA ALA A 87 -16.55 8.55 1.55
C ALA A 87 -15.60 8.42 2.75
N ALA A 88 -14.71 7.42 2.75
CA ALA A 88 -13.74 7.21 3.82
C ALA A 88 -12.69 8.34 3.93
N ARG A 89 -12.36 9.03 2.85
CA ARG A 89 -11.46 10.21 2.89
C ARG A 89 -12.12 11.40 3.60
N ASP A 90 -13.43 11.55 3.43
CA ASP A 90 -14.22 12.62 4.05
C ASP A 90 -14.74 12.27 5.45
N THR A 91 -14.38 11.09 5.96
CA THR A 91 -14.81 10.57 7.26
C THR A 91 -13.71 10.73 8.31
N VAL A 92 -14.11 10.94 9.55
CA VAL A 92 -13.20 11.00 10.71
C VAL A 92 -13.15 9.65 11.46
N PRO A 93 -12.06 9.36 12.19
CA PRO A 93 -11.97 8.14 13.01
C PRO A 93 -13.19 7.94 13.92
N GLY A 94 -13.61 6.70 14.11
CA GLY A 94 -14.79 6.37 14.91
C GLY A 94 -16.14 6.50 14.19
N THR A 95 -16.19 7.08 12.98
CA THR A 95 -17.45 7.34 12.26
C THR A 95 -17.56 6.55 10.95
N THR A 96 -18.75 6.57 10.35
CA THR A 96 -19.02 5.96 9.05
C THR A 96 -19.83 6.93 8.19
N LEU A 97 -19.33 7.22 6.99
CA LEU A 97 -20.07 7.97 5.98
C LEU A 97 -20.63 7.00 4.93
N VAL A 98 -21.93 7.11 4.66
CA VAL A 98 -22.61 6.33 3.62
C VAL A 98 -23.03 7.27 2.49
N VAL A 99 -22.66 6.91 1.26
CA VAL A 99 -23.05 7.62 0.04
C VAL A 99 -24.21 6.89 -0.62
N ASP A 100 -25.42 7.39 -0.40
CA ASP A 100 -26.65 6.87 -1.03
C ASP A 100 -27.03 7.64 -2.30
N ASP A 101 -26.65 8.91 -2.41
CA ASP A 101 -26.83 9.75 -3.60
C ASP A 101 -25.45 10.17 -4.16
N PRO A 102 -24.91 9.41 -5.14
CA PRO A 102 -23.63 9.72 -5.77
C PRO A 102 -23.58 11.09 -6.45
N GLU A 103 -24.69 11.55 -7.03
CA GLU A 103 -24.69 12.79 -7.80
C GLU A 103 -24.51 13.99 -6.86
N SER A 104 -25.34 14.06 -5.81
CA SER A 104 -25.25 15.10 -4.79
C SER A 104 -23.90 15.06 -4.06
N PHE A 105 -23.41 13.85 -3.72
CA PHE A 105 -22.10 13.69 -3.07
C PHE A 105 -20.95 14.23 -3.92
N LEU A 106 -20.99 14.02 -5.25
CA LEU A 106 -19.89 14.40 -6.13
C LEU A 106 -19.95 15.84 -6.61
N ARG A 107 -21.14 16.40 -6.87
CA ARG A 107 -21.34 17.65 -7.63
C ARG A 107 -20.40 18.79 -7.25
N ASP A 108 -20.29 19.07 -5.95
CA ASP A 108 -19.56 20.25 -5.44
C ASP A 108 -18.10 19.94 -5.08
N LYS A 109 -17.65 18.70 -5.24
CA LYS A 109 -16.27 18.34 -4.94
C LYS A 109 -15.31 18.92 -5.98
N PRO A 110 -14.11 19.35 -5.55
CA PRO A 110 -13.07 19.72 -6.49
C PRO A 110 -12.65 18.51 -7.32
N VAL A 111 -12.29 18.72 -8.57
CA VAL A 111 -11.89 17.64 -9.50
C VAL A 111 -10.72 16.81 -8.98
N ALA A 112 -9.84 17.43 -8.19
CA ALA A 112 -8.70 16.78 -7.54
C ALA A 112 -9.10 15.76 -6.45
N ALA A 113 -10.32 15.84 -5.93
CA ALA A 113 -10.83 14.87 -4.94
C ALA A 113 -11.36 13.59 -5.58
N LEU A 114 -11.64 13.59 -6.89
CA LEU A 114 -12.17 12.44 -7.60
C LEU A 114 -11.15 11.30 -7.60
N ASP A 115 -11.56 10.12 -7.12
CA ASP A 115 -10.67 8.96 -7.05
C ASP A 115 -10.21 8.55 -8.45
N GLY A 116 -8.90 8.38 -8.63
CA GLY A 116 -8.25 8.14 -9.94
C GLY A 116 -7.79 9.40 -10.68
N VAL A 117 -8.12 10.61 -10.22
CA VAL A 117 -7.57 11.85 -10.78
C VAL A 117 -6.30 12.23 -10.02
N GLY A 118 -5.15 12.12 -10.70
CA GLY A 118 -3.87 12.54 -10.14
C GLY A 118 -3.66 14.07 -10.20
N PRO A 119 -2.67 14.63 -9.48
CA PRO A 119 -2.41 16.07 -9.45
C PRO A 119 -2.14 16.70 -10.82
N ALA A 120 -1.48 15.97 -11.72
CA ALA A 120 -1.21 16.45 -13.08
C ALA A 120 -2.51 16.57 -13.89
N THR A 121 -3.34 15.54 -13.89
CA THR A 121 -4.65 15.53 -14.55
C THR A 121 -5.57 16.61 -13.98
N ALA A 122 -5.60 16.77 -12.66
CA ALA A 122 -6.38 17.82 -12.00
C ALA A 122 -5.94 19.21 -12.46
N ARG A 123 -4.64 19.50 -12.49
CA ARG A 123 -4.11 20.79 -13.00
C ARG A 123 -4.50 21.03 -14.45
N THR A 124 -4.39 20.02 -15.30
CA THR A 124 -4.81 20.13 -16.71
C THR A 124 -6.30 20.46 -16.80
N LEU A 125 -7.16 19.72 -16.09
CA LEU A 125 -8.62 19.97 -16.10
C LEU A 125 -8.97 21.37 -15.59
N CYS A 126 -8.34 21.83 -14.50
CA CYS A 126 -8.52 23.18 -13.98
C CYS A 126 -8.11 24.25 -15.00
N ALA A 127 -7.06 24.03 -15.81
CA ALA A 127 -6.66 24.96 -16.86
C ALA A 127 -7.72 25.11 -17.98
N TYR A 128 -8.61 24.13 -18.12
CA TYR A 128 -9.78 24.17 -19.01
C TYR A 128 -11.08 24.60 -18.30
N GLY A 129 -11.01 25.10 -17.06
CA GLY A 129 -12.18 25.53 -16.27
C GLY A 129 -12.98 24.37 -15.64
N LEU A 130 -12.49 23.14 -15.74
CA LEU A 130 -13.10 21.93 -15.18
C LEU A 130 -12.57 21.67 -13.77
N ASP A 131 -12.82 22.61 -12.86
CA ASP A 131 -12.31 22.61 -11.48
C ASP A 131 -13.15 21.77 -10.49
N SER A 132 -14.39 21.44 -10.82
CA SER A 132 -15.28 20.61 -10.01
C SER A 132 -15.72 19.33 -10.72
N VAL A 133 -16.07 18.31 -9.93
CA VAL A 133 -16.58 17.04 -10.47
C VAL A 133 -17.90 17.26 -11.21
N GLY A 134 -18.78 18.13 -10.72
CA GLY A 134 -20.01 18.51 -11.42
C GLY A 134 -19.76 19.10 -12.81
N ARG A 135 -18.72 19.94 -12.98
CA ARG A 135 -18.35 20.49 -14.31
C ARG A 135 -17.78 19.42 -15.23
N VAL A 136 -16.95 18.52 -14.71
CA VAL A 136 -16.45 17.37 -15.48
C VAL A 136 -17.60 16.45 -15.90
N ALA A 137 -18.56 16.22 -15.02
CA ALA A 137 -19.77 15.48 -15.34
C ALA A 137 -20.55 16.19 -16.45
N ALA A 138 -20.77 17.51 -16.37
CA ALA A 138 -21.50 18.23 -17.42
C ALA A 138 -20.77 18.30 -18.77
N ALA A 139 -19.44 18.13 -18.80
CA ALA A 139 -18.65 18.24 -20.02
C ALA A 139 -18.97 17.13 -21.05
N PRO A 140 -18.99 17.44 -22.36
CA PRO A 140 -19.10 16.43 -23.40
C PRO A 140 -17.94 15.44 -23.36
N LEU A 141 -18.22 14.15 -23.52
CA LEU A 141 -17.20 13.10 -23.48
C LEU A 141 -16.04 13.36 -24.46
N ALA A 142 -16.34 13.81 -25.68
CA ALA A 142 -15.32 14.11 -26.70
C ALA A 142 -14.31 15.18 -26.24
N VAL A 143 -14.75 16.17 -25.46
CA VAL A 143 -13.87 17.21 -24.91
C VAL A 143 -12.90 16.60 -23.91
N LEU A 144 -13.41 15.80 -22.97
CA LEU A 144 -12.56 15.12 -21.97
C LEU A 144 -11.56 14.19 -22.64
N GLN A 145 -11.99 13.43 -23.64
CA GLN A 145 -11.11 12.55 -24.41
C GLN A 145 -10.00 13.30 -25.15
N ARG A 146 -10.27 14.53 -25.61
CA ARG A 146 -9.25 15.37 -26.25
C ARG A 146 -8.24 15.95 -25.25
N ILE A 147 -8.66 16.20 -24.01
CA ILE A 147 -7.80 16.76 -22.95
C ILE A 147 -6.89 15.68 -22.35
N VAL A 148 -7.44 14.52 -21.99
CA VAL A 148 -6.71 13.50 -21.21
C VAL A 148 -6.49 12.18 -21.96
N GLY A 149 -6.95 12.07 -23.20
CA GLY A 149 -6.87 10.87 -24.03
C GLY A 149 -8.16 10.04 -24.03
N ALA A 150 -8.34 9.22 -25.07
CA ALA A 150 -9.61 8.53 -25.34
C ALA A 150 -10.08 7.60 -24.20
N ARG A 151 -9.17 6.81 -23.63
CA ARG A 151 -9.49 5.88 -22.53
C ARG A 151 -9.70 6.64 -21.22
N ALA A 152 -8.71 7.44 -20.82
CA ALA A 152 -8.77 8.18 -19.55
C ALA A 152 -9.94 9.16 -19.51
N GLY A 153 -10.29 9.78 -20.64
CA GLY A 153 -11.43 10.69 -20.73
C GLY A 153 -12.77 9.99 -20.54
N ARG A 154 -12.91 8.75 -21.02
CA ARG A 154 -14.09 7.91 -20.76
C ARG A 154 -14.18 7.51 -19.29
N GLU A 155 -13.09 7.01 -18.72
CA GLU A 155 -13.05 6.63 -17.30
C GLU A 155 -13.35 7.83 -16.40
N LEU A 156 -12.78 9.00 -16.70
CA LEU A 156 -13.04 10.26 -16.00
C LEU A 156 -14.52 10.67 -16.08
N TRP A 157 -15.12 10.59 -17.26
CA TRP A 157 -16.52 10.95 -17.52
C TRP A 157 -17.51 10.05 -16.77
N GLU A 158 -17.23 8.74 -16.71
CA GLU A 158 -18.02 7.76 -15.96
C GLU A 158 -17.90 7.99 -14.45
N ARG A 159 -16.66 8.16 -13.95
CA ARG A 159 -16.39 8.42 -12.51
C ARG A 159 -17.01 9.71 -12.02
N ALA A 160 -16.97 10.78 -12.81
CA ALA A 160 -17.60 12.05 -12.45
C ALA A 160 -19.13 11.95 -12.31
N ARG A 161 -19.75 10.92 -12.90
CA ARG A 161 -21.18 10.58 -12.76
C ARG A 161 -21.42 9.49 -11.70
N GLY A 162 -20.47 9.23 -10.82
CA GLY A 162 -20.59 8.21 -9.79
C GLY A 162 -20.51 6.77 -10.32
N THR A 163 -20.13 6.56 -11.58
CA THR A 163 -20.02 5.21 -12.15
C THR A 163 -18.58 4.72 -12.08
N ASP A 164 -18.39 3.59 -11.40
CA ASP A 164 -17.14 2.85 -11.34
C ASP A 164 -17.46 1.36 -11.58
N ARG A 165 -16.84 0.79 -12.63
CA ARG A 165 -17.04 -0.60 -13.04
C ARG A 165 -16.09 -1.56 -12.34
N THR A 166 -15.20 -1.08 -11.47
CA THR A 166 -14.31 -1.97 -10.73
C THR A 166 -15.10 -2.83 -9.75
N ALA A 167 -14.81 -4.13 -9.77
CA ALA A 167 -15.38 -5.08 -8.83
C ALA A 167 -14.41 -5.27 -7.66
N VAL A 168 -14.95 -5.54 -6.47
CA VAL A 168 -14.15 -6.02 -5.33
C VAL A 168 -13.76 -7.46 -5.64
N VAL A 169 -12.47 -7.73 -5.77
CA VAL A 169 -11.96 -9.06 -6.07
C VAL A 169 -11.49 -9.70 -4.78
N ALA A 170 -12.12 -10.81 -4.39
CA ALA A 170 -11.70 -11.55 -3.21
C ALA A 170 -10.22 -11.93 -3.32
N ASN A 171 -9.40 -11.39 -2.42
CA ASN A 171 -7.99 -11.72 -2.34
C ASN A 171 -7.58 -11.85 -0.86
N ALA A 172 -6.53 -12.63 -0.61
CA ALA A 172 -5.91 -12.61 0.70
C ALA A 172 -5.09 -11.32 0.83
N ALA A 173 -5.07 -10.73 2.02
CA ALA A 173 -4.01 -9.78 2.35
C ALA A 173 -2.68 -10.47 2.10
N SER A 174 -1.89 -9.93 1.17
CA SER A 174 -0.54 -10.41 0.99
C SER A 174 0.16 -10.24 2.33
N ARG A 175 0.64 -11.35 2.89
CA ARG A 175 1.59 -11.26 3.99
C ARG A 175 2.74 -10.41 3.46
N SER A 176 3.07 -9.38 4.20
CA SER A 176 4.18 -8.50 3.88
C SER A 176 5.01 -8.27 5.12
N VAL A 177 6.29 -8.06 4.91
CA VAL A 177 7.28 -7.81 5.95
C VAL A 177 7.88 -6.45 5.63
N ALA A 178 7.72 -5.49 6.54
CA ALA A 178 8.22 -4.13 6.36
C ALA A 178 9.22 -3.77 7.46
N ALA A 179 10.15 -2.88 7.11
CA ALA A 179 11.11 -2.26 8.01
C ALA A 179 11.32 -0.81 7.56
N GLU A 180 11.45 0.11 8.52
CA GLU A 180 11.68 1.52 8.25
C GLU A 180 12.82 2.11 9.10
N ARG A 181 13.46 3.14 8.56
CA ARG A 181 14.52 3.89 9.22
C ARG A 181 14.22 5.38 9.10
N ALA A 182 14.04 6.03 10.24
CA ALA A 182 14.01 7.49 10.32
C ALA A 182 15.45 8.01 10.49
N PHE A 183 15.70 9.21 9.96
CA PHE A 183 16.94 9.94 10.18
C PHE A 183 16.75 11.00 11.28
N ASP A 184 17.76 11.20 12.12
CA ASP A 184 17.72 12.20 13.20
C ASP A 184 17.61 13.64 12.68
N ARG A 185 18.16 13.87 11.48
CA ARG A 185 18.08 15.12 10.74
C ARG A 185 17.75 14.81 9.29
N ASP A 186 17.06 15.75 8.64
CA ASP A 186 16.74 15.68 7.23
C ASP A 186 17.99 15.44 6.37
N GLU A 187 18.09 14.23 5.82
CA GLU A 187 19.32 13.67 5.26
C GLU A 187 19.38 13.89 3.74
N LEU A 188 20.53 14.36 3.29
CA LEU A 188 20.84 14.61 1.87
C LEU A 188 21.96 13.71 1.34
N ASP A 189 22.75 13.13 2.25
CA ASP A 189 23.87 12.27 1.88
C ASP A 189 23.38 10.93 1.33
N ARG A 190 23.70 10.70 0.05
CA ARG A 190 23.36 9.49 -0.69
C ARG A 190 24.00 8.25 -0.08
N ASP A 191 25.19 8.37 0.51
CA ASP A 191 25.86 7.22 1.13
C ASP A 191 25.16 6.81 2.42
N ARG A 192 24.62 7.78 3.18
CA ARG A 192 23.74 7.50 4.33
C ARG A 192 22.44 6.84 3.91
N HIS A 193 21.82 7.28 2.82
CA HIS A 193 20.64 6.61 2.26
C HIS A 193 20.96 5.16 1.85
N ARG A 194 22.09 4.92 1.17
CA ARG A 194 22.50 3.57 0.78
C ARG A 194 22.77 2.67 2.00
N ARG A 195 23.43 3.18 3.04
CA ARG A 195 23.63 2.42 4.30
C ARG A 195 22.29 2.07 4.96
N ALA A 196 21.34 3.00 5.01
CA ALA A 196 20.01 2.73 5.54
C ALA A 196 19.28 1.64 4.73
N LEU A 197 19.30 1.72 3.40
CA LEU A 197 18.71 0.70 2.52
C LEU A 197 19.35 -0.67 2.71
N LEU A 198 20.68 -0.74 2.85
CA LEU A 198 21.40 -1.99 3.12
C LEU A 198 20.98 -2.61 4.46
N SER A 199 20.90 -1.78 5.50
CA SER A 199 20.46 -2.23 6.83
C SER A 199 19.04 -2.78 6.78
N LEU A 200 18.12 -2.08 6.11
CA LEU A 200 16.73 -2.50 5.97
C LEU A 200 16.61 -3.79 5.15
N ALA A 201 17.37 -3.93 4.07
CA ALA A 201 17.39 -5.16 3.27
C ALA A 201 17.91 -6.37 4.08
N GLY A 202 18.93 -6.17 4.91
CA GLY A 202 19.43 -7.19 5.84
C GLY A 202 18.41 -7.62 6.89
N GLU A 203 17.71 -6.64 7.48
CA GLU A 203 16.66 -6.88 8.48
C GLU A 203 15.47 -7.63 7.88
N LEU A 204 14.98 -7.20 6.71
CA LEU A 204 13.91 -7.88 5.98
C LEU A 204 14.31 -9.30 5.58
N GLY A 205 15.51 -9.46 5.03
CA GLY A 205 16.02 -10.76 4.62
C GLY A 205 16.11 -11.74 5.80
N ALA A 206 16.70 -11.30 6.92
CA ALA A 206 16.82 -12.13 8.13
C ALA A 206 15.45 -12.52 8.69
N ARG A 207 14.50 -11.57 8.75
CA ARG A 207 13.15 -11.85 9.23
C ARG A 207 12.41 -12.84 8.33
N MET A 208 12.44 -12.63 7.01
CA MET A 208 11.81 -13.57 6.07
C MET A 208 12.43 -14.96 6.13
N ARG A 209 13.76 -15.07 6.24
CA ARG A 209 14.43 -16.37 6.39
C ARG A 209 14.08 -17.06 7.72
N GLY A 210 13.93 -16.31 8.81
CA GLY A 210 13.45 -16.82 10.09
C GLY A 210 12.01 -17.34 10.05
N GLU A 211 11.18 -16.83 9.14
CA GLU A 211 9.80 -17.28 8.90
C GLU A 211 9.68 -18.27 7.71
N GLU A 212 10.81 -18.71 7.15
CA GLU A 212 10.88 -19.58 5.96
C GLU A 212 10.10 -19.04 4.75
N GLN A 213 10.05 -17.71 4.61
CA GLN A 213 9.39 -17.01 3.50
C GLN A 213 10.39 -16.41 2.53
N VAL A 214 9.94 -16.18 1.30
CA VAL A 214 10.57 -15.30 0.31
C VAL A 214 9.55 -14.33 -0.25
N CYS A 215 10.01 -13.19 -0.79
CA CYS A 215 9.12 -12.19 -1.40
C CYS A 215 9.26 -12.14 -2.91
N ARG A 216 8.18 -11.75 -3.60
CA ARG A 216 8.15 -11.59 -5.06
C ARG A 216 8.37 -10.14 -5.49
N SER A 217 8.03 -9.18 -4.64
CA SER A 217 8.19 -7.76 -4.92
C SER A 217 8.72 -7.02 -3.71
N LEU A 218 9.45 -5.94 -3.98
CA LEU A 218 9.96 -5.02 -2.98
C LEU A 218 9.40 -3.61 -3.26
N THR A 219 8.82 -3.02 -2.24
CA THR A 219 8.28 -1.66 -2.25
C THR A 219 9.19 -0.75 -1.42
N LEU A 220 9.67 0.34 -2.03
CA LEU A 220 10.42 1.41 -1.39
C LEU A 220 9.49 2.59 -1.11
N THR A 221 9.48 3.08 0.12
CA THR A 221 8.82 4.32 0.51
C THR A 221 9.86 5.31 1.03
N VAL A 222 9.94 6.49 0.42
CA VAL A 222 10.79 7.60 0.87
C VAL A 222 9.90 8.71 1.40
N ARG A 223 10.12 9.11 2.65
CA ARG A 223 9.44 10.25 3.30
C ARG A 223 10.35 11.46 3.30
N TYR A 224 9.83 12.60 2.88
CA TYR A 224 10.60 13.84 2.75
C TYR A 224 10.38 14.78 3.93
N ALA A 225 11.22 15.82 4.02
CA ALA A 225 11.15 16.85 5.06
C ALA A 225 9.79 17.58 5.10
N ASP A 226 9.13 17.75 3.95
CA ASP A 226 7.81 18.36 3.80
C ASP A 226 6.64 17.43 4.19
N ARG A 227 6.95 16.25 4.75
CA ARG A 227 6.00 15.18 5.12
C ARG A 227 5.31 14.50 3.94
N SER A 228 5.62 14.87 2.70
CA SER A 228 5.19 14.08 1.54
C SER A 228 5.97 12.76 1.48
N ALA A 229 5.44 11.81 0.72
CA ALA A 229 6.09 10.52 0.53
C ALA A 229 5.98 10.06 -0.92
N THR A 230 7.01 9.37 -1.41
CA THR A 230 6.97 8.66 -2.68
C THR A 230 7.15 7.17 -2.44
N THR A 231 6.26 6.38 -3.04
CA THR A 231 6.30 4.92 -2.97
C THR A 231 6.48 4.35 -4.37
N ARG A 232 7.42 3.39 -4.51
CA ARG A 232 7.66 2.66 -5.76
C ARG A 232 7.85 1.18 -5.46
N THR A 233 7.24 0.34 -6.28
CA THR A 233 7.30 -1.11 -6.17
C THR A 233 8.01 -1.70 -7.37
N ARG A 234 8.84 -2.72 -7.15
CA ARG A 234 9.45 -3.51 -8.21
C ARG A 234 9.37 -5.00 -7.90
N THR A 235 8.95 -5.77 -8.90
CA THR A 235 8.99 -7.23 -8.87
C THR A 235 10.43 -7.70 -9.01
N LEU A 236 10.86 -8.63 -8.14
CA LEU A 236 12.16 -9.28 -8.22
C LEU A 236 12.21 -10.22 -9.44
N ARG A 237 13.41 -10.51 -9.94
CA ARG A 237 13.60 -11.46 -11.04
C ARG A 237 13.19 -12.87 -10.64
N GLU A 238 13.55 -13.26 -9.43
CA GLU A 238 13.14 -14.49 -8.76
C GLU A 238 12.63 -14.14 -7.36
N PRO A 239 11.64 -14.87 -6.81
CA PRO A 239 11.24 -14.70 -5.42
C PRO A 239 12.43 -14.96 -4.50
N SER A 240 12.76 -14.02 -3.61
CA SER A 240 13.99 -14.09 -2.82
C SER A 240 13.83 -13.48 -1.43
N ALA A 241 14.60 -14.03 -0.49
CA ALA A 241 14.87 -13.43 0.82
C ALA A 241 16.35 -13.08 0.99
N HIS A 242 17.17 -13.13 -0.07
CA HIS A 242 18.60 -12.80 0.02
C HIS A 242 18.82 -11.30 0.14
N SER A 243 19.57 -10.92 1.18
CA SER A 243 19.72 -9.51 1.54
C SER A 243 20.45 -8.74 0.44
N ALA A 244 21.38 -9.38 -0.27
CA ALA A 244 22.06 -8.80 -1.43
C ALA A 244 21.08 -8.46 -2.58
N ALA A 245 20.24 -9.41 -2.99
CA ALA A 245 19.25 -9.21 -4.06
C ALA A 245 18.21 -8.14 -3.69
N LEU A 246 17.80 -8.11 -2.42
CA LEU A 246 16.91 -7.07 -1.88
C LEU A 246 17.60 -5.70 -1.88
N ALA A 247 18.86 -5.61 -1.44
CA ALA A 247 19.62 -4.37 -1.40
C ALA A 247 19.86 -3.80 -2.80
N GLU A 248 20.25 -4.63 -3.77
CA GLU A 248 20.37 -4.22 -5.17
C GLU A 248 19.05 -3.66 -5.72
N THR A 249 17.94 -4.29 -5.34
CA THR A 249 16.62 -3.83 -5.75
C THR A 249 16.19 -2.53 -5.10
N ALA A 250 16.47 -2.39 -3.82
CA ALA A 250 16.26 -1.18 -3.07
C ALA A 250 17.08 0.00 -3.64
N TYR A 251 18.36 -0.23 -3.97
CA TYR A 251 19.20 0.78 -4.62
C TYR A 251 18.65 1.21 -5.95
N ALA A 252 18.32 0.27 -6.84
CA ALA A 252 17.82 0.62 -8.16
C ALA A 252 16.46 1.35 -8.11
N LEU A 253 15.58 0.99 -7.16
CA LEU A 253 14.36 1.74 -6.89
C LEU A 253 14.66 3.17 -6.42
N HIS A 254 15.61 3.33 -5.51
CA HIS A 254 16.02 4.63 -4.98
C HIS A 254 16.64 5.53 -6.06
N GLU A 255 17.51 4.99 -6.91
CA GLU A 255 18.10 5.71 -8.04
C GLU A 255 17.04 6.18 -9.04
N ALA A 256 16.05 5.34 -9.34
CA ALA A 256 14.97 5.68 -10.26
C ALA A 256 14.07 6.81 -9.76
N LEU A 257 14.07 7.13 -8.46
CA LEU A 257 13.36 8.29 -7.93
C LEU A 257 13.99 9.61 -8.36
N GLY A 258 15.27 9.62 -8.75
CA GLY A 258 15.96 10.82 -9.22
C GLY A 258 15.89 11.96 -8.20
N LEU A 259 16.21 11.68 -6.94
CA LEU A 259 16.11 12.64 -5.84
C LEU A 259 17.08 13.82 -6.05
N GLN A 260 16.64 14.86 -6.76
CA GLN A 260 17.42 16.07 -7.07
C GLN A 260 17.57 16.95 -5.82
N ARG A 261 18.39 16.51 -4.86
CA ARG A 261 18.62 17.18 -3.55
C ARG A 261 17.38 17.24 -2.65
N ALA A 262 16.46 16.29 -2.80
CA ALA A 262 15.34 16.16 -1.88
C ALA A 262 15.86 15.75 -0.48
N ARG A 263 15.44 16.48 0.54
CA ARG A 263 15.74 16.16 1.95
C ARG A 263 14.88 14.99 2.41
N VAL A 264 15.53 13.88 2.77
CA VAL A 264 14.86 12.64 3.19
C VAL A 264 14.82 12.57 4.71
N ARG A 265 13.62 12.36 5.26
CA ARG A 265 13.40 12.20 6.70
C ARG A 265 13.34 10.74 7.12
N GLY A 266 12.97 9.85 6.21
CA GLY A 266 12.98 8.42 6.46
C GLY A 266 12.81 7.58 5.20
N ILE A 267 13.24 6.33 5.30
CA ILE A 267 13.19 5.34 4.23
C ILE A 267 12.58 4.06 4.80
N GLY A 268 11.64 3.46 4.07
CA GLY A 268 11.04 2.18 4.39
C GLY A 268 11.13 1.21 3.22
N LEU A 269 11.35 -0.07 3.53
CA LEU A 269 11.25 -1.17 2.59
C LEU A 269 10.14 -2.12 3.04
N ARG A 270 9.33 -2.58 2.10
CA ARG A 270 8.29 -3.59 2.30
C ARG A 270 8.44 -4.73 1.30
N ALA A 271 8.63 -5.93 1.81
CA ALA A 271 8.65 -7.16 1.05
C ALA A 271 7.21 -7.67 0.87
N GLU A 272 6.77 -7.85 -0.37
CA GLU A 272 5.41 -8.19 -0.75
C GLU A 272 5.35 -9.49 -1.58
N GLY A 273 4.16 -10.09 -1.63
CA GLY A 273 3.97 -11.37 -2.30
C GLY A 273 4.75 -12.49 -1.61
N LEU A 274 4.68 -12.54 -0.27
CA LEU A 274 5.36 -13.56 0.50
C LEU A 274 4.82 -14.95 0.17
N MET A 275 5.74 -15.89 0.02
CA MET A 275 5.43 -17.29 -0.20
C MET A 275 6.46 -18.18 0.51
N PRO A 276 6.09 -19.43 0.85
CA PRO A 276 7.04 -20.38 1.43
C PRO A 276 8.26 -20.55 0.54
N ALA A 277 9.45 -20.50 1.14
CA ALA A 277 10.72 -20.62 0.43
C ALA A 277 10.80 -21.92 -0.39
N GLU A 278 10.20 -23.00 0.10
CA GLU A 278 10.13 -24.30 -0.59
C GLU A 278 9.39 -24.25 -1.93
N LYS A 279 8.46 -23.30 -2.10
CA LYS A 279 7.67 -23.12 -3.33
C LYS A 279 8.31 -22.11 -4.29
N ALA A 280 9.43 -21.51 -3.90
CA ALA A 280 10.13 -20.54 -4.72
C ALA A 280 11.00 -21.26 -5.75
N ALA A 281 10.75 -20.98 -7.03
CA ALA A 281 11.68 -21.38 -8.06
C ALA A 281 12.93 -20.49 -7.97
N HIS A 282 14.05 -21.10 -7.66
CA HIS A 282 15.36 -20.45 -7.68
C HIS A 282 16.14 -20.95 -8.90
N GLN A 283 16.65 -20.02 -9.69
CA GLN A 283 17.57 -20.34 -10.78
C GLN A 283 18.97 -20.49 -10.18
N LEU A 284 19.50 -21.71 -10.13
CA LEU A 284 20.88 -21.94 -9.73
C LEU A 284 21.84 -21.14 -10.64
N SER A 285 22.73 -20.39 -10.02
CA SER A 285 23.83 -19.72 -10.73
C SER A 285 25.02 -20.65 -10.85
N LEU A 286 25.76 -20.54 -11.95
CA LEU A 286 27.08 -21.16 -12.09
C LEU A 286 28.18 -20.29 -11.47
N ASP A 287 27.85 -19.10 -10.97
CA ASP A 287 28.76 -18.20 -10.25
C ASP A 287 28.95 -18.66 -8.79
N PRO A 288 30.15 -19.11 -8.39
CA PRO A 288 30.45 -19.52 -7.02
C PRO A 288 30.30 -18.38 -5.99
N GLY A 289 30.29 -17.12 -6.44
CA GLY A 289 30.14 -15.94 -5.60
C GLY A 289 28.78 -15.86 -4.92
N ASP A 290 27.70 -16.18 -5.63
CA ASP A 290 26.34 -16.16 -5.08
C ASP A 290 26.20 -17.21 -3.97
N ASP A 291 26.56 -18.46 -4.25
CA ASP A 291 26.55 -19.56 -3.28
C ASP A 291 27.32 -19.23 -2.00
N LYS A 292 28.50 -18.61 -2.15
CA LYS A 292 29.31 -18.19 -1.00
C LYS A 292 28.60 -17.12 -0.18
N ALA A 293 28.00 -16.11 -0.82
CA ALA A 293 27.26 -15.07 -0.14
C ALA A 293 26.07 -15.63 0.65
N ARG A 294 25.30 -16.56 0.05
CA ARG A 294 24.17 -17.22 0.70
C ARG A 294 24.59 -18.05 1.92
N ARG A 295 25.70 -18.80 1.82
CA ARG A 295 26.28 -19.54 2.95
C ARG A 295 26.71 -18.61 4.08
N ILE A 296 27.32 -17.48 3.76
CA ILE A 296 27.71 -16.46 4.74
C ILE A 296 26.46 -15.89 5.45
N GLU A 297 25.39 -15.60 4.72
CA GLU A 297 24.12 -15.13 5.32
C GLU A 297 23.54 -16.15 6.31
N ALA A 298 23.49 -17.43 5.93
CA ALA A 298 23.00 -18.49 6.83
C ALA A 298 23.86 -18.64 8.10
N VAL A 299 25.18 -18.41 8.01
CA VAL A 299 26.06 -18.35 9.20
C VAL A 299 25.79 -17.09 10.01
N ALA A 300 25.65 -15.93 9.34
CA ALA A 300 25.39 -14.66 10.00
C ALA A 300 24.05 -14.67 10.76
N ASP A 301 23.01 -15.27 10.19
CA ASP A 301 21.71 -15.39 10.83
C ASP A 301 21.76 -16.30 12.06
N ARG A 302 22.48 -17.43 11.98
CA ARG A 302 22.70 -18.30 13.15
C ARG A 302 23.45 -17.57 14.27
N ALA A 303 24.44 -16.76 13.93
CA ALA A 303 25.14 -15.93 14.91
C ALA A 303 24.21 -14.88 15.52
N ARG A 304 23.39 -14.20 14.72
CA ARG A 304 22.40 -13.22 15.21
C ARG A 304 21.33 -13.84 16.09
N ALA A 305 20.87 -15.05 15.76
CA ALA A 305 19.90 -15.77 16.58
C ALA A 305 20.46 -16.11 17.96
N LYS A 306 21.77 -16.41 18.06
CA LYS A 306 22.43 -16.79 19.32
C LYS A 306 22.92 -15.60 20.14
N PHE A 307 23.43 -14.55 19.49
CA PHE A 307 24.15 -13.44 20.14
C PHE A 307 23.48 -12.07 19.97
N GLY A 308 22.33 -12.02 19.31
CA GLY A 308 21.55 -10.80 19.07
C GLY A 308 21.81 -10.15 17.70
N PRO A 309 20.94 -9.21 17.29
CA PRO A 309 20.92 -8.66 15.92
C PRO A 309 22.20 -7.90 15.52
N GLY A 310 22.92 -7.35 16.48
CA GLY A 310 24.18 -6.63 16.26
C GLY A 310 25.43 -7.53 16.18
N ALA A 311 25.31 -8.84 16.36
CA ALA A 311 26.46 -9.74 16.45
C ALA A 311 27.29 -9.79 15.15
N ILE A 312 26.63 -9.73 13.99
CA ILE A 312 27.28 -9.66 12.68
C ILE A 312 26.55 -8.64 11.82
N VAL A 313 27.28 -7.61 11.37
CA VAL A 313 26.80 -6.59 10.44
C VAL A 313 27.66 -6.58 9.17
N PRO A 314 27.11 -6.23 8.01
CA PRO A 314 27.91 -5.95 6.81
C PRO A 314 29.03 -4.94 7.13
N GLY A 315 30.23 -5.16 6.59
CA GLY A 315 31.39 -4.30 6.86
C GLY A 315 31.18 -2.83 6.49
N SER A 316 30.32 -2.54 5.50
CA SER A 316 29.91 -1.17 5.15
C SER A 316 28.98 -0.49 6.16
N LEU A 317 28.45 -1.24 7.13
CA LEU A 317 27.67 -0.77 8.26
C LEU A 317 28.47 -0.81 9.58
N ALA A 318 29.64 -1.44 9.59
CA ALA A 318 30.56 -1.36 10.71
C ALA A 318 31.21 0.03 10.69
N ALA A 319 31.05 0.77 11.79
CA ALA A 319 31.66 2.07 11.99
C ALA A 319 33.18 1.96 12.17
#